data_AF-A0AAU9W2T3-F1
#
_entry.id   AF-A0AAU9W2T3-F1
#
_cell.length_a   1.000
_cell.length_b   1.000
_cell.length_c   1.000
_cell.angle_alpha   90.00
_cell.angle_beta   90.00
_cell.angle_gamma   90.00
#
_symmetry.space_group_name_H-M   'P 1'
#
loop_
_entity.id
_entity.type
_entity.pdbx_description
1 polymer ?
#
loop_
_entity_poly.entity_id
_entity_poly.type
_entity_poly.pdbx_seq_one_letter_code
_entity_poly.pdbx_strand_id
1 'polypeptide(L)'
;MQFKFSLQPIINILYIFLGIILPPCFCCTDDDYRNIIFKDPIPNMTMKNHTIISVEVPNEGSCRVMCYMEPNCVSINIGPVVGRNQKCELNNATEENHAPFLLVKNPGYTYLAIEV
;
A
#
# COMPACT_ATOMS: atom_id res chain seq x y z
N MET A 1 14.15 -20.93 -0.39
CA MET A 1 14.70 -20.99 -1.76
C MET A 1 13.79 -21.89 -2.58
N GLN A 2 12.78 -21.33 -3.26
CA GLN A 2 11.87 -22.12 -4.10
C GLN A 2 12.28 -21.93 -5.56
N PHE A 3 12.85 -22.98 -6.15
CA PHE A 3 13.18 -23.04 -7.58
C PHE A 3 11.88 -23.16 -8.37
N LYS A 4 11.44 -22.07 -9.02
CA LYS A 4 10.36 -22.12 -10.01
C LYS A 4 10.95 -22.65 -11.33
N PHE A 5 10.63 -23.90 -11.69
CA PHE A 5 10.87 -24.41 -13.04
C PHE A 5 9.96 -23.65 -14.02
N SER A 6 10.55 -22.73 -14.80
CA SER A 6 9.83 -21.96 -15.80
C SER A 6 9.62 -22.81 -17.06
N LEU A 7 8.36 -23.13 -17.38
CA LEU A 7 7.95 -23.84 -18.59
C LEU A 7 7.88 -22.91 -19.83
N GLN A 8 8.28 -21.64 -19.70
CA GLN A 8 8.31 -20.64 -20.78
C GLN A 8 9.02 -21.10 -22.07
N PRO A 9 10.19 -21.78 -22.05
CA PRO A 9 10.91 -22.05 -23.28
C PRO A 9 10.20 -23.08 -24.15
N ILE A 10 9.51 -24.05 -23.55
CA ILE A 10 8.80 -25.13 -24.26
C ILE A 10 7.57 -24.56 -24.99
N ILE A 11 6.85 -23.65 -24.33
CA ILE A 11 5.65 -23.00 -24.86
C ILE A 11 6.00 -22.06 -26.03
N ASN A 12 7.10 -21.31 -25.94
CA ASN A 12 7.58 -20.44 -27.02
C ASN A 12 7.96 -21.22 -28.29
N ILE A 13 8.57 -22.40 -28.15
CA ILE A 13 8.92 -23.26 -29.29
C ILE A 13 7.66 -23.72 -30.03
N LEU A 14 6.60 -24.07 -29.31
CA LEU A 14 5.32 -24.51 -29.92
C LEU A 14 4.66 -23.39 -30.76
N TYR A 15 4.71 -22.13 -30.29
CA TYR A 15 4.14 -20.99 -31.01
C TYR A 15 4.88 -20.64 -32.30
N ILE A 16 6.20 -20.88 -32.37
CA ILE A 16 7.00 -20.70 -33.58
C ILE A 16 6.54 -21.68 -34.68
N PHE A 17 6.26 -22.94 -34.32
CA PHE A 17 5.77 -23.94 -35.27
C PHE A 17 4.36 -23.65 -35.82
N LEU A 18 3.55 -22.87 -35.09
CA LEU A 18 2.19 -22.48 -35.48
C LEU A 18 2.13 -21.18 -36.31
N GLY A 19 3.28 -20.54 -36.60
CA GLY A 19 3.33 -19.33 -37.44
C GLY A 19 2.84 -18.05 -36.77
N ILE A 20 2.75 -18.03 -35.43
CA ILE A 20 2.36 -16.84 -34.67
C ILE A 20 3.61 -15.98 -34.43
N ILE A 21 3.85 -14.99 -35.30
CA ILE A 21 5.07 -14.16 -35.32
C ILE A 21 5.06 -13.10 -34.20
N LEU A 22 3.88 -12.72 -33.71
CA LEU A 22 3.74 -11.80 -32.59
C LEU A 22 3.67 -12.61 -31.29
N PRO A 23 4.64 -12.44 -30.36
CA PRO A 23 4.54 -13.07 -29.06
C PRO A 23 3.20 -12.69 -28.44
N PRO A 24 2.36 -13.65 -27.98
CA PRO A 24 1.25 -13.29 -27.11
C PRO A 24 1.86 -12.48 -25.98
N CYS A 25 1.34 -11.26 -25.75
CA CYS A 25 1.86 -10.34 -24.77
C CYS A 25 1.67 -10.95 -23.37
N PHE A 26 2.57 -11.84 -22.98
CA PHE A 26 2.67 -12.44 -21.65
C PHE A 26 3.40 -11.50 -20.69
N CYS A 27 3.26 -10.18 -20.90
CA CYS A 27 3.88 -9.16 -20.07
C CYS A 27 3.13 -8.89 -18.76
N CYS A 28 2.03 -9.58 -18.49
CA CYS A 28 1.36 -9.52 -17.19
C CYS A 28 1.52 -10.90 -16.53
N THR A 29 2.71 -11.19 -16.00
CA THR A 29 2.82 -12.23 -14.97
C THR A 29 2.15 -11.67 -13.73
N ASP A 30 0.96 -12.20 -13.38
CA ASP A 30 0.13 -11.83 -12.22
C ASP A 30 0.80 -10.81 -11.30
N ASP A 31 0.53 -9.53 -11.53
CA ASP A 31 0.86 -8.48 -10.59
C ASP A 31 0.18 -8.88 -9.27
N ASP A 32 0.95 -8.98 -8.18
CA ASP A 32 0.40 -9.15 -6.83
C ASP A 32 -0.58 -8.00 -6.58
N TYR A 33 -1.87 -8.24 -6.87
CA TYR A 33 -2.91 -7.22 -6.76
C TYR A 33 -3.09 -6.89 -5.28
N ARG A 34 -2.58 -5.73 -4.90
CA ARG A 34 -2.76 -5.22 -3.55
C ARG A 34 -4.18 -4.70 -3.40
N ASN A 35 -4.97 -5.37 -2.57
CA ASN A 35 -6.26 -4.87 -2.12
C ASN A 35 -6.12 -4.34 -0.69
N ILE A 36 -6.53 -3.09 -0.43
CA ILE A 36 -6.59 -2.55 0.93
C ILE A 36 -7.99 -2.03 1.22
N ILE A 37 -8.48 -2.34 2.41
CA ILE A 37 -9.70 -1.78 2.98
C ILE A 37 -9.27 -1.07 4.26
N PHE A 38 -9.71 0.17 4.46
CA PHE A 38 -9.42 0.89 5.69
C PHE A 38 -10.47 0.56 6.75
N LYS A 39 -10.02 0.30 7.98
CA LYS A 39 -10.87 0.23 9.18
C LYS A 39 -11.46 1.60 9.51
N ASP A 40 -12.36 1.62 10.50
CA ASP A 40 -12.91 2.86 11.01
C ASP A 40 -11.80 3.80 11.56
N PRO A 41 -11.89 5.11 11.27
CA PRO A 41 -10.90 6.07 11.71
C PRO A 41 -10.92 6.24 13.23
N ILE A 42 -9.73 6.38 13.82
CA ILE A 42 -9.54 6.68 15.24
C ILE A 42 -9.15 8.16 15.39
N PRO A 43 -10.07 9.02 15.85
CA PRO A 43 -9.81 10.46 15.97
C PRO A 43 -8.86 10.76 17.14
N ASN A 44 -8.14 11.87 17.02
CA ASN A 44 -7.18 12.40 17.99
C ASN A 44 -6.06 11.42 18.37
N MET A 45 -5.67 10.55 17.44
CA MET A 45 -4.60 9.57 17.60
C MET A 45 -3.63 9.62 16.42
N THR A 46 -2.37 9.26 16.68
CA THR A 46 -1.39 8.93 15.62
C THR A 46 -0.58 7.70 15.99
N MET A 47 -0.10 7.02 14.97
CA MET A 47 1.04 6.12 15.05
C MET A 47 2.33 6.94 15.20
N LYS A 48 3.23 6.55 16.11
CA LYS A 48 4.57 7.16 16.25
C LYS A 48 5.69 6.18 15.89
N ASN A 49 6.82 6.72 15.44
CA ASN A 49 8.06 5.99 15.12
C ASN A 49 7.98 4.94 14.00
N HIS A 50 6.82 4.80 13.35
CA HIS A 50 6.59 3.89 12.23
C HIS A 50 6.32 4.60 10.91
N THR A 51 6.41 5.94 10.90
CA THR A 51 6.22 6.75 9.69
C THR A 51 7.35 6.49 8.70
N ILE A 52 6.99 5.96 7.53
CA ILE A 52 7.90 5.70 6.42
C ILE A 52 7.93 6.86 5.42
N ILE A 53 6.79 7.56 5.26
CA ILE A 53 6.65 8.69 4.34
C ILE A 53 5.83 9.78 5.02
N SER A 54 6.23 11.04 4.87
CA SER A 54 5.48 12.21 5.33
C SER A 54 5.38 13.25 4.20
N VAL A 55 4.14 13.59 3.82
CA VAL A 55 3.84 14.44 2.65
C VAL A 55 2.63 15.33 2.92
N GLU A 56 2.56 16.47 2.27
CA GLU A 56 1.36 17.32 2.27
C GLU A 56 0.44 16.93 1.12
N VAL A 57 -0.84 16.69 1.43
CA VAL A 57 -1.85 16.26 0.45
C VAL A 57 -3.08 17.14 0.50
N PRO A 58 -3.86 17.26 -0.60
CA PRO A 58 -5.03 18.12 -0.62
C PRO A 58 -6.22 17.57 0.19
N ASN A 59 -6.27 16.25 0.44
CA ASN A 59 -7.35 15.60 1.19
C ASN A 59 -6.96 14.17 1.62
N GLU A 60 -7.82 13.55 2.43
CA GLU A 60 -7.60 12.22 2.98
C GLU A 60 -7.55 11.15 1.88
N GLY A 61 -8.41 11.27 0.87
CA GLY A 61 -8.45 10.33 -0.27
C GLY A 61 -7.11 10.24 -0.98
N SER A 62 -6.40 11.36 -1.11
CA SER A 62 -5.05 11.39 -1.67
C SER A 62 -4.05 10.62 -0.82
N CYS A 63 -4.15 10.73 0.52
CA CYS A 63 -3.31 9.95 1.44
C CYS A 63 -3.60 8.44 1.33
N ARG A 64 -4.88 8.06 1.23
CA ARG A 64 -5.29 6.66 1.03
C ARG A 64 -4.72 6.08 -0.26
N VAL A 65 -4.76 6.83 -1.36
CA VAL A 65 -4.16 6.42 -2.64
C VAL A 65 -2.65 6.29 -2.54
N MET A 66 -1.97 7.21 -1.84
CA MET A 66 -0.53 7.09 -1.62
C MET A 66 -0.18 5.84 -0.79
N CYS A 67 -0.99 5.52 0.24
CA CYS A 67 -0.83 4.27 0.98
C CYS A 67 -1.00 3.05 0.09
N TYR A 68 -2.02 3.03 -0.79
CA TYR A 68 -2.25 1.98 -1.77
C TYR A 68 -1.04 1.75 -2.69
N MET A 69 -0.35 2.82 -3.08
CA MET A 69 0.83 2.72 -3.96
C MET A 69 2.11 2.32 -3.20
N GLU A 70 2.20 2.57 -1.89
CA GLU A 70 3.38 2.24 -1.08
C GLU A 70 3.22 0.88 -0.39
N PRO A 71 3.87 -0.21 -0.86
CA PRO A 71 3.61 -1.58 -0.41
C PRO A 71 3.81 -1.79 1.09
N ASN A 72 4.69 -1.02 1.74
CA ASN A 72 4.94 -1.14 3.17
C ASN A 72 3.94 -0.35 4.03
N CYS A 73 3.04 0.42 3.42
CA CYS A 73 2.03 1.17 4.14
C CYS A 73 0.91 0.24 4.65
N VAL A 74 0.72 0.20 5.96
CA VAL A 74 -0.37 -0.56 6.59
C VAL A 74 -1.26 0.32 7.47
N SER A 75 -0.91 1.59 7.65
CA SER A 75 -1.77 2.60 8.27
C SER A 75 -1.34 4.01 7.87
N ILE A 76 -2.20 4.99 8.11
CA ILE A 76 -1.96 6.41 7.83
C ILE A 76 -2.30 7.30 9.03
N ASN A 77 -1.54 8.38 9.23
CA ASN A 77 -1.95 9.50 10.07
C ASN A 77 -2.34 10.68 9.17
N ILE A 78 -3.53 11.22 9.40
CA ILE A 78 -4.02 12.44 8.76
C ILE A 78 -3.94 13.58 9.77
N GLY A 79 -3.16 14.59 9.47
CA GLY A 79 -3.06 15.82 10.26
C GLY A 79 -4.21 16.78 10.02
N PRO A 80 -4.30 17.86 10.81
CA PRO A 80 -5.29 18.90 10.60
C PRO A 80 -5.05 19.62 9.27
N VAL A 81 -6.11 20.17 8.69
CA VAL A 81 -6.02 21.01 7.48
C VAL A 81 -5.35 22.33 7.84
N VAL A 82 -4.24 22.62 7.14
CA VAL A 82 -3.51 23.88 7.23
C VAL A 82 -3.55 24.54 5.85
N GLY A 83 -4.33 25.61 5.72
CA GLY A 83 -4.57 26.28 4.44
C GLY A 83 -5.47 25.43 3.53
N ARG A 84 -4.89 24.80 2.51
CA ARG A 84 -5.61 23.92 1.55
C ARG A 84 -5.17 22.47 1.61
N ASN A 85 -4.12 22.17 2.36
CA ASN A 85 -3.53 20.84 2.44
C ASN A 85 -3.58 20.34 3.88
N GLN A 86 -3.30 19.06 4.04
CA GLN A 86 -3.12 18.43 5.33
C GLN A 86 -1.93 17.48 5.27
N LYS A 87 -1.25 17.37 6.41
CA LYS A 87 -0.14 16.44 6.57
C LYS A 87 -0.66 15.01 6.49
N CYS A 88 -0.02 14.17 5.68
CA CYS A 88 -0.27 12.75 5.55
C CYS A 88 1.01 12.00 5.91
N GLU A 89 0.91 11.05 6.82
CA GLU A 89 2.02 10.17 7.20
C GLU A 89 1.62 8.73 6.90
N LEU A 90 2.38 8.03 6.08
CA LEU A 90 2.21 6.60 5.82
C LEU A 90 3.06 5.83 6.83
N ASN A 91 2.53 4.77 7.43
CA ASN A 91 3.22 3.99 8.45
C ASN A 91 3.31 2.50 8.12
N ASN A 92 4.36 1.84 8.60
CA ASN A 92 4.61 0.41 8.42
C ASN A 92 4.17 -0.47 9.60
N ALA A 93 3.26 0.04 10.44
CA ALA A 93 2.70 -0.70 11.56
C ALA A 93 1.20 -0.41 11.73
N THR A 94 0.49 -1.37 12.33
CA THR A 94 -0.89 -1.23 12.79
C THR A 94 -0.96 -1.33 14.32
N GLU A 95 -2.11 -1.00 14.89
CA GLU A 95 -2.43 -1.14 16.31
C GLU A 95 -2.44 -2.60 16.79
N GLU A 96 -2.69 -3.55 15.88
CA GLU A 96 -2.82 -4.99 16.16
C GLU A 96 -1.47 -5.69 16.42
N ASN A 97 -0.34 -5.03 16.20
CA ASN A 97 1.00 -5.58 16.48
C ASN A 97 1.33 -5.71 17.99
N HIS A 98 0.32 -5.94 18.84
CA HIS A 98 0.45 -6.14 20.29
C HIS A 98 1.12 -4.99 21.06
N ALA A 99 1.12 -3.80 20.46
CA ALA A 99 1.79 -2.62 20.99
C ALA A 99 0.83 -1.42 20.99
N PRO A 100 -0.21 -1.43 21.84
CA PRO A 100 -1.15 -0.31 21.95
C PRO A 100 -0.47 1.02 22.33
N PHE A 101 0.76 0.99 22.83
CA PHE A 101 1.59 2.16 23.09
C PHE A 101 2.08 2.88 21.82
N LEU A 102 1.97 2.25 20.64
CA LEU A 102 2.35 2.87 19.38
C LEU A 102 1.35 3.95 18.95
N LEU A 103 0.08 3.80 19.33
CA LEU A 103 -0.93 4.83 19.17
C LEU A 103 -0.90 5.79 20.34
N VAL A 104 -0.70 7.06 20.02
CA VAL A 104 -0.63 8.13 21.02
C VAL A 104 -1.66 9.21 20.74
N LYS A 105 -2.15 9.83 21.81
CA LYS A 105 -3.03 10.99 21.70
C LYS A 105 -2.32 12.14 20.98
N ASN A 106 -2.96 12.66 19.94
CA ASN A 106 -2.54 13.84 19.21
C ASN A 106 -3.79 14.58 18.69
N PRO A 107 -4.23 15.63 19.37
CA PRO A 107 -5.42 16.37 18.99
C PRO A 107 -5.37 16.89 17.56
N GLY A 108 -6.47 16.73 16.82
CA GLY A 108 -6.59 17.21 15.43
C GLY A 108 -6.00 16.27 14.38
N TYR A 109 -5.36 15.16 14.79
CA TYR A 109 -4.98 14.08 13.90
C TYR A 109 -6.03 12.98 13.88
N THR A 110 -6.06 12.20 12.81
CA THR A 110 -6.87 10.98 12.68
C THR A 110 -6.00 9.84 12.19
N TYR A 111 -6.08 8.70 12.87
CA TYR A 111 -5.37 7.49 12.49
C TYR A 111 -6.30 6.52 11.77
N LEU A 112 -5.83 5.88 10.69
CA LEU A 112 -6.57 4.84 9.98
C LEU A 112 -5.63 3.67 9.64
N ALA A 113 -6.03 2.45 9.99
CA ALA A 113 -5.33 1.22 9.63
C ALA A 113 -6.01 0.50 8.48
N ILE A 114 -5.26 -0.34 7.76
CA ILE A 114 -5.86 -1.28 6.82
C ILE A 114 -6.37 -2.52 7.56
N GLU A 115 -7.37 -3.19 6.99
CA GLU A 115 -7.76 -4.56 7.35
C GLU A 115 -6.63 -5.52 6.95
N VAL A 116 -6.29 -6.45 7.85
CA VAL A 116 -5.21 -7.45 7.71
C VAL A 116 -5.83 -8.83 7.58
#